data_AF-A0A1F3SBZ1-F1
#
_entry.id   AF-A0A1F3SBZ1-F1
#
_cell.length_a   1.000
_cell.length_b   1.000
_cell.length_c   1.000
_cell.angle_alpha   90.00
_cell.angle_beta   90.00
_cell.angle_gamma   90.00
#
_symmetry.space_group_name_H-M   'P 1'
#
loop_
_entity.id
_entity.type
_entity.pdbx_description
1 polymer ?
#
loop_
_entity_poly.entity_id
_entity_poly.type
_entity_poly.pdbx_seq_one_letter_code
_entity_poly.pdbx_strand_id
1 'polypeptide(L)'
;MWLSLLTVFKRRLMLRTALAYLILIFSVSCSNALSNFANKTDDEALYYTALDGIRSADYASAIAACTSMSTSFSGEARSTNLCAAAYAGSCGYSLLTMISDLDTYFTTPPPEKLFHWYLTQNLGATQTRINDCDTAEAKIRSLGPASTRTADQNSFMVMLSIYKIGLVTTDAGDTGNDQILDVGFDACTSISDAQAQSIGSAFWELDKSLTALSANLYYSTLAGVVGALCTALNGIGKDLCNATDQTNLSPVELDGARSLIKEGAVVGVDQTGCSGGTVATCNCP
;
A
#
# COMPACT_ATOMS: atom_id res chain seq x y z
N MET A 1 78.68 11.87 0.30
CA MET A 1 77.81 13.03 0.64
C MET A 1 77.12 13.64 -0.59
N TRP A 2 77.82 13.82 -1.72
CA TRP A 2 77.23 14.41 -2.94
C TRP A 2 76.15 13.57 -3.64
N LEU A 3 76.28 12.23 -3.68
CA LEU A 3 75.25 11.34 -4.25
C LEU A 3 73.93 11.37 -3.47
N SER A 4 73.97 11.62 -2.16
CA SER A 4 72.80 11.67 -1.28
C SER A 4 71.96 12.95 -1.48
N LEU A 5 72.60 14.05 -1.89
CA LEU A 5 71.92 15.31 -2.19
C LEU A 5 71.18 15.24 -3.54
N LEU A 6 71.75 14.54 -4.53
CA LEU A 6 71.16 14.41 -5.86
C LEU A 6 69.86 13.59 -5.88
N THR A 7 69.76 12.56 -5.04
CA THR A 7 68.56 11.72 -4.92
C THR A 7 67.41 12.45 -4.23
N VAL A 8 67.69 13.25 -3.20
CA VAL A 8 66.69 14.09 -2.53
C VAL A 8 66.16 15.18 -3.47
N PHE A 9 67.05 15.79 -4.27
CA PHE A 9 66.65 16.82 -5.23
C PHE A 9 65.77 16.26 -6.36
N LYS A 10 66.14 15.09 -6.94
CA LYS A 10 65.31 14.40 -7.94
C LYS A 10 63.93 14.02 -7.42
N ARG A 11 63.81 13.51 -6.18
CA ARG A 11 62.50 13.17 -5.59
C ARG A 11 61.61 14.39 -5.40
N ARG A 12 62.17 15.51 -4.92
CA ARG A 12 61.41 16.77 -4.76
C ARG A 12 60.97 17.36 -6.11
N LEU A 13 61.80 17.23 -7.14
CA LEU A 13 61.45 17.68 -8.49
C LEU A 13 60.35 16.82 -9.11
N MET A 14 60.45 15.49 -9.01
CA MET A 14 59.41 14.56 -9.51
C MET A 14 58.07 14.74 -8.80
N LEU A 15 58.08 14.97 -7.48
CA LEU A 15 56.84 15.21 -6.73
C LEU A 15 56.16 16.52 -7.17
N ARG A 16 56.95 17.58 -7.41
CA ARG A 16 56.42 18.87 -7.86
C ARG A 16 55.89 18.80 -9.30
N THR A 17 56.57 18.09 -10.20
CA THR A 17 56.07 17.90 -11.56
C THR A 17 54.84 17.00 -11.61
N ALA A 18 54.77 15.94 -10.79
CA ALA A 18 53.59 15.10 -10.66
C ALA A 18 52.37 15.88 -10.12
N LEU A 19 52.58 16.71 -9.09
CA LEU A 19 51.52 17.56 -8.53
C LEU A 19 51.04 18.62 -9.54
N ALA A 20 51.96 19.25 -10.27
CA ALA A 20 51.62 20.20 -11.32
C ALA A 20 50.82 19.54 -12.46
N TYR A 21 51.18 18.32 -12.87
CA TYR A 21 50.42 17.55 -13.85
C TYR A 21 49.03 17.17 -13.35
N LEU A 22 48.89 16.79 -12.07
CA LEU A 22 47.60 16.49 -11.47
C LEU A 22 46.67 17.72 -11.50
N ILE A 23 47.18 18.89 -11.09
CA ILE A 23 46.42 20.16 -11.11
C ILE A 23 46.06 20.59 -12.54
N LEU A 24 46.97 20.36 -13.50
CA LEU A 24 46.68 20.63 -14.91
C LEU A 24 45.56 19.73 -15.44
N ILE A 25 45.59 18.43 -15.14
CA ILE A 25 44.52 17.49 -15.55
C ILE A 25 43.15 17.91 -14.99
N PHE A 26 43.11 18.42 -13.74
CA PHE A 26 41.87 18.93 -13.13
C PHE A 26 41.40 20.28 -13.68
N SER A 27 42.24 21.05 -14.37
CA SER A 27 41.89 22.39 -14.88
C SER A 27 41.54 22.44 -16.37
N VAL A 28 41.76 21.38 -17.15
CA VAL A 28 41.37 21.34 -18.58
C VAL A 28 39.97 20.76 -18.81
N SER A 29 39.34 20.15 -17.80
CA SER A 29 37.96 19.66 -17.88
C SER A 29 37.00 20.64 -17.20
N CYS A 30 36.46 21.61 -17.95
CA CYS A 30 35.33 22.44 -17.48
C CYS A 30 34.01 21.66 -17.35
N SER A 31 33.99 20.37 -17.72
CA SER A 31 32.93 19.46 -17.30
C SER A 31 33.21 19.02 -15.88
N ASN A 32 32.39 19.48 -14.94
CA ASN A 32 32.35 18.96 -13.58
C ASN A 32 32.26 17.43 -13.64
N ALA A 33 33.31 16.71 -13.22
CA ALA A 33 33.33 15.25 -13.20
C ALA A 33 32.22 14.67 -12.28
N LEU A 34 31.65 15.51 -11.41
CA LEU A 34 30.51 15.22 -10.56
C LEU A 34 29.17 15.68 -11.16
N SER A 35 29.12 16.20 -12.39
CA SER A 35 27.88 16.64 -13.04
C SER A 35 26.84 15.51 -13.14
N ASN A 36 27.29 14.28 -13.43
CA ASN A 36 26.42 13.11 -13.42
C ASN A 36 25.94 12.74 -12.00
N PHE A 37 26.74 12.99 -10.96
CA PHE A 37 26.31 12.81 -9.56
C PHE A 37 25.39 13.94 -9.07
N ALA A 38 25.38 15.08 -9.77
CA ALA A 38 24.51 16.21 -9.48
C ALA A 38 23.16 16.12 -10.24
N ASN A 39 23.00 15.17 -11.16
CA ASN A 39 21.76 15.03 -11.90
C ASN A 39 20.67 14.44 -10.99
N LYS A 40 19.70 15.28 -10.60
CA LYS A 40 18.57 14.86 -9.77
C LYS A 40 17.36 14.37 -10.58
N THR A 41 17.45 14.36 -11.90
CA THR A 41 16.33 14.07 -12.79
C THR A 41 16.48 12.74 -13.53
N ASP A 42 17.56 11.99 -13.30
CA ASP A 42 17.61 10.61 -13.79
C ASP A 42 16.73 9.69 -12.93
N ASP A 43 16.35 8.55 -13.50
CA ASP A 43 15.39 7.64 -12.87
C ASP A 43 15.87 7.12 -11.50
N GLU A 44 17.19 6.93 -11.34
CA GLU A 44 17.75 6.44 -10.07
C GLU A 44 17.77 7.54 -9.00
N ALA A 45 18.10 8.78 -9.36
CA ALA A 45 17.97 9.91 -8.45
C ALA A 45 16.51 10.12 -8.03
N LEU A 46 15.56 9.95 -8.94
CA LEU A 46 14.13 9.98 -8.63
C LEU A 46 13.72 8.81 -7.73
N TYR A 47 14.29 7.60 -7.92
CA TYR A 47 14.04 6.46 -7.05
C TYR A 47 14.51 6.72 -5.61
N TYR A 48 15.72 7.25 -5.45
CA TYR A 48 16.22 7.62 -4.12
C TYR A 48 15.46 8.80 -3.52
N THR A 49 15.00 9.75 -4.33
CA THR A 49 14.13 10.85 -3.88
C THR A 49 12.80 10.29 -3.36
N ALA A 50 12.19 9.35 -4.07
CA ALA A 50 10.97 8.69 -3.62
C ALA A 50 11.19 7.91 -2.32
N LEU A 51 12.30 7.18 -2.22
CA LEU A 51 12.67 6.43 -1.01
C LEU A 51 12.89 7.34 0.20
N ASP A 52 13.54 8.49 0.00
CA ASP A 52 13.75 9.48 1.06
C ASP A 52 12.44 10.13 1.49
N GLY A 53 11.55 10.45 0.54
CA GLY A 53 10.19 10.94 0.81
C GLY A 53 9.38 9.95 1.67
N ILE A 54 9.38 8.65 1.33
CA ILE A 54 8.70 7.64 2.16
C ILE A 54 9.29 7.57 3.57
N ARG A 55 10.61 7.60 3.71
CA ARG A 55 11.29 7.53 5.02
C ARG A 55 11.02 8.74 5.90
N SER A 56 10.83 9.90 5.29
CA SER A 56 10.49 11.16 5.97
C SER A 56 8.98 11.40 6.09
N ALA A 57 8.16 10.45 5.64
CA ALA A 57 6.70 10.58 5.52
C ALA A 57 6.23 11.77 4.64
N ASP A 58 7.09 12.29 3.76
CA ASP A 58 6.72 13.21 2.69
C ASP A 58 6.25 12.44 1.45
N TYR A 59 5.05 11.87 1.56
CA TYR A 59 4.46 11.05 0.49
C TYR A 59 4.14 11.86 -0.76
N ALA A 60 3.85 13.16 -0.63
CA ALA A 60 3.61 14.03 -1.78
C ALA A 60 4.87 14.15 -2.65
N SER A 61 6.03 14.42 -2.05
CA SER A 61 7.31 14.44 -2.77
C SER A 61 7.66 13.06 -3.33
N ALA A 62 7.38 11.98 -2.58
CA ALA A 62 7.64 10.63 -3.06
C ALA A 62 6.80 10.25 -4.29
N ILE A 63 5.50 10.59 -4.28
CA ILE A 63 4.59 10.39 -5.40
C ILE A 63 5.05 11.22 -6.60
N ALA A 64 5.41 12.49 -6.40
CA ALA A 64 5.89 13.35 -7.49
C ALA A 64 7.14 12.76 -8.18
N ALA A 65 8.09 12.25 -7.39
CA ALA A 65 9.27 11.57 -7.92
C ALA A 65 8.89 10.30 -8.71
N CYS A 66 8.00 9.47 -8.18
CA CYS A 66 7.46 8.30 -8.87
C CYS A 66 6.77 8.61 -10.20
N THR A 67 6.02 9.72 -10.28
CA THR A 67 5.38 10.15 -11.53
C THR A 67 6.34 10.76 -12.55
N SER A 68 7.54 11.15 -12.11
CA SER A 68 8.57 11.75 -12.94
C SER A 68 9.51 10.72 -13.57
N MET A 69 9.49 9.47 -13.10
CA MET A 69 10.30 8.38 -13.66
C MET A 69 9.85 8.02 -15.07
N SER A 70 10.79 7.54 -15.88
CA SER A 70 10.48 6.98 -17.20
C SER A 70 9.56 5.77 -17.09
N THR A 71 8.75 5.53 -18.13
CA THR A 71 7.85 4.35 -18.18
C THR A 71 8.62 3.04 -18.01
N SER A 72 9.80 2.92 -18.62
CA SER A 72 10.63 1.71 -18.51
C SER A 72 11.05 1.45 -17.08
N PHE A 73 11.55 2.47 -16.38
CA PHE A 73 12.02 2.33 -15.01
C PHE A 73 10.87 2.13 -14.01
N SER A 74 9.78 2.88 -14.19
CA SER A 74 8.55 2.74 -13.39
C SER A 74 7.87 1.37 -13.54
N GLY A 75 8.19 0.62 -14.60
CA GLY A 75 7.73 -0.75 -14.81
C GLY A 75 8.60 -1.83 -14.13
N GLU A 76 9.78 -1.47 -13.62
CA GLU A 76 10.61 -2.40 -12.85
C GLU A 76 9.97 -2.70 -11.51
N ALA A 77 9.92 -3.97 -11.10
CA ALA A 77 9.27 -4.40 -9.85
C ALA A 77 9.74 -3.61 -8.62
N ARG A 78 11.03 -3.25 -8.52
CA ARG A 78 11.55 -2.44 -7.41
C ARG A 78 10.94 -1.04 -7.36
N SER A 79 10.80 -0.40 -8.52
CA SER A 79 10.25 0.94 -8.64
C SER A 79 8.75 0.92 -8.42
N THR A 80 8.05 -0.06 -9.02
CA THR A 80 6.61 -0.27 -8.81
C THR A 80 6.27 -0.50 -7.34
N ASN A 81 7.03 -1.36 -6.65
CA ASN A 81 6.83 -1.61 -5.22
C ASN A 81 7.07 -0.35 -4.39
N LEU A 82 8.14 0.42 -4.67
CA LEU A 82 8.43 1.67 -3.98
C LEU A 82 7.31 2.68 -4.18
N CYS A 83 6.84 2.85 -5.42
CA CYS A 83 5.78 3.78 -5.74
C CYS A 83 4.44 3.33 -5.14
N ALA A 84 4.13 2.03 -5.11
CA ALA A 84 2.96 1.52 -4.39
C ALA A 84 3.03 1.87 -2.91
N ALA A 85 4.20 1.73 -2.27
CA ALA A 85 4.40 2.12 -0.88
C ALA A 85 4.22 3.63 -0.65
N ALA A 86 4.64 4.49 -1.59
CA ALA A 86 4.41 5.94 -1.51
C ALA A 86 2.91 6.28 -1.51
N TYR A 87 2.13 5.70 -2.43
CA TYR A 87 0.69 5.89 -2.49
C TYR A 87 -0.03 5.29 -1.28
N ALA A 88 0.39 4.11 -0.81
CA ALA A 88 -0.17 3.54 0.41
C ALA A 88 0.09 4.42 1.64
N GLY A 89 1.32 4.95 1.78
CA GLY A 89 1.64 5.92 2.82
C GLY A 89 0.78 7.19 2.74
N SER A 90 0.55 7.72 1.53
CA SER A 90 -0.35 8.87 1.29
C SER A 90 -1.79 8.58 1.70
N CYS A 91 -2.28 7.34 1.52
CA CYS A 91 -3.59 6.94 2.03
C CYS A 91 -3.64 6.74 3.55
N GLY A 92 -2.52 6.87 4.26
CA GLY A 92 -2.37 6.74 5.70
C GLY A 92 -1.98 5.34 6.18
N TYR A 93 -1.70 4.42 5.25
CA TYR A 93 -1.29 3.06 5.59
C TYR A 93 0.12 3.04 6.18
N SER A 94 0.26 2.41 7.34
CA SER A 94 1.53 2.09 8.00
C SER A 94 1.51 0.63 8.42
N LEU A 95 2.38 -0.19 7.83
CA LEU A 95 2.47 -1.62 8.16
C LEU A 95 2.77 -1.85 9.65
N LEU A 96 3.70 -1.07 10.22
CA LEU A 96 4.08 -1.22 11.63
C LEU A 96 2.92 -0.87 12.57
N THR A 97 2.18 0.19 12.24
CA THR A 97 0.98 0.59 12.97
C THR A 97 -0.06 -0.51 12.85
N MET A 98 -0.38 -0.96 11.64
CA MET A 98 -1.36 -2.01 11.42
C MET A 98 -1.02 -3.35 12.12
N ILE A 99 0.26 -3.77 12.14
CA ILE A 99 0.68 -4.96 12.87
C ILE A 99 0.49 -4.77 14.38
N SER A 100 0.93 -3.63 14.92
CA SER A 100 0.78 -3.30 16.35
C SER A 100 -0.69 -3.27 16.76
N ASP A 101 -1.52 -2.69 15.91
CA ASP A 101 -2.94 -2.53 16.12
C ASP A 101 -3.61 -3.92 16.07
N LEU A 102 -3.30 -4.75 15.07
CA LEU A 102 -3.85 -6.11 14.96
C LEU A 102 -3.41 -7.01 16.12
N ASP A 103 -2.16 -6.93 16.55
CA ASP A 103 -1.68 -7.65 17.73
C ASP A 103 -2.47 -7.24 18.98
N THR A 104 -2.74 -5.95 19.15
CA THR A 104 -3.59 -5.44 20.23
C THR A 104 -5.01 -5.99 20.13
N TYR A 105 -5.60 -5.98 18.93
CA TYR A 105 -6.94 -6.53 18.68
C TYR A 105 -7.02 -8.03 18.97
N PHE A 106 -6.01 -8.84 18.62
CA PHE A 106 -6.08 -10.28 18.86
C PHE A 106 -5.70 -10.69 20.29
N THR A 107 -4.84 -9.92 20.97
CA THR A 107 -4.43 -10.21 22.35
C THR A 107 -5.43 -9.70 23.38
N THR A 108 -6.04 -8.54 23.13
CA THR A 108 -7.06 -7.93 23.99
C THR A 108 -8.25 -7.49 23.13
N PRO A 109 -9.05 -8.44 22.63
CA PRO A 109 -10.11 -8.13 21.68
C PRO A 109 -11.11 -7.14 22.27
N PRO A 110 -11.31 -5.97 21.62
CA PRO A 110 -12.39 -5.10 22.00
C PRO A 110 -13.73 -5.83 21.78
N PRO A 111 -14.82 -5.39 22.40
CA PRO A 111 -16.16 -5.91 22.10
C PRO A 111 -16.58 -5.63 20.64
N GLU A 112 -15.83 -4.76 19.95
CA GLU A 112 -16.05 -4.32 18.59
C GLU A 112 -15.44 -5.28 17.57
N LYS A 113 -16.06 -5.39 16.40
CA LYS A 113 -15.64 -6.27 15.31
C LYS A 113 -14.52 -5.64 14.50
N LEU A 114 -13.85 -6.44 13.66
CA LEU A 114 -12.64 -6.03 12.93
C LEU A 114 -12.82 -4.72 12.14
N PHE A 115 -13.86 -4.58 11.30
CA PHE A 115 -14.04 -3.35 10.53
C PHE A 115 -14.48 -2.16 11.38
N HIS A 116 -15.19 -2.40 12.49
CA HIS A 116 -15.57 -1.32 13.41
C HIS A 116 -14.34 -0.82 14.16
N TRP A 117 -13.47 -1.72 14.56
CA TRP A 117 -12.21 -1.35 15.16
C TRP A 117 -11.31 -0.59 14.15
N TYR A 118 -11.29 -0.98 12.86
CA TYR A 118 -10.57 -0.21 11.84
C TYR A 118 -11.17 1.18 11.57
N LEU A 119 -12.45 1.41 11.87
CA LEU A 119 -13.04 2.76 11.84
C LEU A 119 -12.29 3.67 12.81
N THR A 120 -12.00 3.18 14.02
CA THR A 120 -11.27 3.95 15.04
C THR A 120 -9.83 4.29 14.62
N GLN A 121 -9.21 3.51 13.73
CA GLN A 121 -7.82 3.71 13.32
C GLN A 121 -7.66 4.69 12.14
N ASN A 122 -8.76 5.08 11.48
CA ASN A 122 -8.74 5.79 10.20
C ASN A 122 -9.28 7.22 10.25
N LEU A 123 -8.99 7.96 11.32
CA LEU A 123 -9.34 9.38 11.45
C LEU A 123 -9.01 10.20 10.19
N GLY A 124 -9.94 11.06 9.77
CA GLY A 124 -9.76 11.89 8.58
C GLY A 124 -9.78 11.08 7.29
N ALA A 125 -10.55 9.99 7.25
CA ALA A 125 -10.80 9.26 6.01
C ALA A 125 -11.41 10.21 4.98
N THR A 126 -10.92 10.13 3.74
CA THR A 126 -11.42 10.94 2.63
C THR A 126 -11.37 10.15 1.34
N GLN A 127 -12.21 10.52 0.37
CA GLN A 127 -12.13 9.98 -0.98
C GLN A 127 -10.74 10.10 -1.62
N THR A 128 -9.99 11.17 -1.34
CA THR A 128 -8.61 11.33 -1.84
C THR A 128 -7.70 10.21 -1.33
N ARG A 129 -7.77 9.89 -0.03
CA ARG A 129 -6.98 8.79 0.55
C ARG A 129 -7.42 7.45 -0.01
N ILE A 130 -8.73 7.24 -0.24
CA ILE A 130 -9.23 6.02 -0.88
C ILE A 130 -8.62 5.85 -2.27
N ASN A 131 -8.61 6.92 -3.09
CA ASN A 131 -8.01 6.90 -4.42
C ASN A 131 -6.49 6.62 -4.40
N ASP A 132 -5.79 7.09 -3.38
CA ASP A 132 -4.36 6.79 -3.19
C ASP A 132 -4.14 5.30 -2.88
N CYS A 133 -4.96 4.70 -2.02
CA CYS A 133 -4.95 3.25 -1.78
C CYS A 133 -5.29 2.46 -3.07
N ASP A 134 -6.29 2.89 -3.85
CA ASP A 134 -6.61 2.29 -5.16
C ASP A 134 -5.42 2.33 -6.12
N THR A 135 -4.68 3.44 -6.13
CA THR A 135 -3.48 3.60 -6.96
C THR A 135 -2.33 2.69 -6.48
N ALA A 136 -2.15 2.55 -5.18
CA ALA A 136 -1.17 1.64 -4.60
C ALA A 136 -1.46 0.17 -4.99
N GLU A 137 -2.71 -0.27 -4.86
CA GLU A 137 -3.15 -1.60 -5.30
C GLU A 137 -2.92 -1.79 -6.80
N ALA A 138 -3.33 -0.82 -7.63
CA ALA A 138 -3.17 -0.88 -9.08
C ALA A 138 -1.71 -1.05 -9.50
N LYS A 139 -0.78 -0.39 -8.80
CA LYS A 139 0.66 -0.56 -9.03
C LYS A 139 1.12 -1.99 -8.73
N ILE A 140 0.72 -2.59 -7.61
CA ILE A 140 1.12 -3.97 -7.33
C ILE A 140 0.45 -4.97 -8.29
N ARG A 141 -0.82 -4.74 -8.67
CA ARG A 141 -1.51 -5.52 -9.70
C ARG A 141 -0.80 -5.48 -11.05
N SER A 142 -0.16 -4.36 -11.41
CA SER A 142 0.55 -4.25 -12.68
C SER A 142 1.78 -5.17 -12.77
N LEU A 143 2.22 -5.77 -11.66
CA LEU A 143 3.29 -6.78 -11.63
C LEU A 143 2.80 -8.19 -11.95
N GLY A 144 1.48 -8.39 -12.09
CA GLY A 144 0.86 -9.63 -12.47
C GLY A 144 -0.20 -10.12 -11.48
N PRO A 145 -0.86 -11.26 -11.78
CA PRO A 145 -1.84 -11.86 -10.88
C PRO A 145 -1.21 -12.32 -9.56
N ALA A 146 -2.05 -12.52 -8.54
CA ALA A 146 -1.61 -12.98 -7.21
C ALA A 146 -0.68 -14.20 -7.23
N SER A 147 -0.92 -15.15 -8.15
CA SER A 147 -0.13 -16.37 -8.30
C SER A 147 1.31 -16.16 -8.82
N THR A 148 1.61 -15.01 -9.42
CA THR A 148 2.97 -14.68 -9.92
C THR A 148 3.67 -13.61 -9.08
N ARG A 149 2.94 -12.87 -8.25
CA ARG A 149 3.49 -11.91 -7.28
C ARG A 149 4.34 -12.63 -6.23
N THR A 150 5.36 -11.94 -5.71
CA THR A 150 6.16 -12.45 -4.59
C THR A 150 5.35 -12.55 -3.31
N ALA A 151 5.85 -13.30 -2.32
CA ALA A 151 5.21 -13.37 -1.01
C ALA A 151 5.07 -12.00 -0.34
N ASP A 152 6.08 -11.12 -0.48
CA ASP A 152 6.05 -9.76 0.07
C ASP A 152 5.00 -8.89 -0.62
N GLN A 153 4.87 -9.00 -1.95
CA GLN A 153 3.86 -8.27 -2.72
C GLN A 153 2.44 -8.71 -2.35
N ASN A 154 2.21 -10.03 -2.22
CA ASN A 154 0.91 -10.52 -1.77
C ASN A 154 0.65 -10.15 -0.30
N SER A 155 1.65 -10.16 0.57
CA SER A 155 1.50 -9.75 1.96
C SER A 155 1.14 -8.26 2.05
N PHE A 156 1.80 -7.41 1.26
CA PHE A 156 1.45 -6.00 1.14
C PHE A 156 0.01 -5.82 0.67
N MET A 157 -0.44 -6.56 -0.34
CA MET A 157 -1.82 -6.48 -0.85
C MET A 157 -2.86 -6.92 0.18
N VAL A 158 -2.61 -8.00 0.93
CA VAL A 158 -3.47 -8.44 2.04
C VAL A 158 -3.66 -7.30 3.04
N MET A 159 -2.55 -6.70 3.48
CA MET A 159 -2.59 -5.67 4.50
C MET A 159 -3.24 -4.39 4.01
N LEU A 160 -2.87 -3.93 2.81
CA LEU A 160 -3.45 -2.74 2.18
C LEU A 160 -4.96 -2.91 1.93
N SER A 161 -5.41 -4.09 1.51
CA SER A 161 -6.82 -4.36 1.24
C SER A 161 -7.68 -4.26 2.50
N ILE A 162 -7.21 -4.84 3.62
CA ILE A 162 -7.90 -4.73 4.91
C ILE A 162 -7.96 -3.27 5.36
N TYR A 163 -6.83 -2.56 5.28
CA TYR A 163 -6.74 -1.15 5.63
C TYR A 163 -7.72 -0.30 4.82
N LYS A 164 -7.76 -0.51 3.50
CA LYS A 164 -8.65 0.20 2.57
C LYS A 164 -10.12 -0.06 2.87
N ILE A 165 -10.52 -1.29 3.19
CA ILE A 165 -11.91 -1.59 3.61
C ILE A 165 -12.28 -0.76 4.84
N GLY A 166 -11.39 -0.69 5.83
CA GLY A 166 -11.55 0.16 7.01
C GLY A 166 -11.67 1.64 6.66
N LEU A 167 -10.78 2.14 5.80
CA LEU A 167 -10.77 3.54 5.35
C LEU A 167 -12.07 3.93 4.64
N VAL A 168 -12.56 3.10 3.72
CA VAL A 168 -13.83 3.33 3.01
C VAL A 168 -15.02 3.30 3.98
N THR A 169 -15.02 2.37 4.93
CA THR A 169 -16.08 2.27 5.95
C THR A 169 -16.09 3.48 6.87
N THR A 170 -14.91 4.03 7.19
CA THR A 170 -14.78 5.25 8.01
C THR A 170 -15.30 6.47 7.25
N ASP A 171 -14.91 6.65 5.99
CA ASP A 171 -15.38 7.76 5.14
C ASP A 171 -16.93 7.76 4.98
N ALA A 172 -17.54 6.58 4.93
CA ALA A 172 -18.99 6.43 4.81
C ALA A 172 -19.74 6.48 6.16
N GLY A 173 -19.11 6.05 7.25
CA GLY A 173 -19.78 5.78 8.52
C GLY A 173 -19.39 6.66 9.70
N ASP A 174 -18.30 7.42 9.62
CA ASP A 174 -17.84 8.38 10.63
C ASP A 174 -17.62 9.74 9.95
N THR A 175 -18.72 10.36 9.53
CA THR A 175 -18.65 11.68 8.88
C THR A 175 -18.27 12.79 9.87
N GLY A 176 -18.48 12.54 11.17
CA GLY A 176 -18.07 13.42 12.28
C GLY A 176 -16.56 13.44 12.54
N ASN A 177 -15.81 12.43 12.09
CA ASN A 177 -14.41 12.17 12.43
C ASN A 177 -14.17 12.09 13.95
N ASP A 178 -15.08 11.45 14.68
CA ASP A 178 -14.99 11.27 16.13
C ASP A 178 -14.75 9.81 16.54
N GLN A 179 -14.46 8.95 15.57
CA GLN A 179 -14.25 7.50 15.74
C GLN A 179 -15.49 6.75 16.21
N ILE A 180 -16.67 7.35 16.07
CA ILE A 180 -17.95 6.75 16.41
C ILE A 180 -18.74 6.59 15.12
N LEU A 181 -19.33 5.41 14.94
CA LEU A 181 -20.23 5.19 13.82
C LEU A 181 -21.45 6.12 13.95
N ASP A 182 -21.73 6.88 12.90
CA ASP A 182 -22.83 7.83 12.84
C ASP A 182 -24.18 7.12 13.09
N VAL A 183 -25.03 7.77 13.87
CA VAL A 183 -26.37 7.25 14.17
C VAL A 183 -27.17 7.12 12.87
N GLY A 184 -27.64 5.90 12.60
CA GLY A 184 -28.42 5.60 11.39
C GLY A 184 -27.59 5.12 10.20
N PHE A 185 -26.28 4.91 10.38
CA PHE A 185 -25.48 4.23 9.36
C PHE A 185 -26.07 2.85 9.02
N ASP A 186 -26.36 2.64 7.74
CA ASP A 186 -26.71 1.34 7.17
C ASP A 186 -25.83 1.12 5.94
N ALA A 187 -24.97 0.12 6.00
CA ALA A 187 -24.05 -0.20 4.91
C ALA A 187 -24.75 -0.38 3.55
N CYS A 188 -26.02 -0.79 3.53
CA CYS A 188 -26.77 -0.95 2.28
C CYS A 188 -27.13 0.36 1.58
N THR A 189 -27.22 1.46 2.33
CA THR A 189 -27.70 2.76 1.80
C THR A 189 -26.68 3.88 1.97
N SER A 190 -25.80 3.77 2.97
CA SER A 190 -24.78 4.77 3.30
C SER A 190 -23.51 4.61 2.44
N ILE A 191 -23.21 3.38 1.99
CA ILE A 191 -22.08 3.11 1.10
C ILE A 191 -22.53 3.28 -0.36
N SER A 192 -21.97 4.28 -1.03
CA SER A 192 -22.20 4.54 -2.46
C SER A 192 -21.66 3.41 -3.35
N ASP A 193 -22.09 3.35 -4.62
CA ASP A 193 -21.60 2.32 -5.56
C ASP A 193 -20.07 2.40 -5.76
N ALA A 194 -19.51 3.61 -5.78
CA ALA A 194 -18.07 3.81 -5.90
C ALA A 194 -17.31 3.27 -4.68
N GLN A 195 -17.82 3.51 -3.46
CA GLN A 195 -17.23 2.97 -2.24
C GLN A 195 -17.40 1.45 -2.17
N ALA A 196 -18.57 0.92 -2.56
CA ALA A 196 -18.81 -0.52 -2.66
C ALA A 196 -17.88 -1.19 -3.68
N GLN A 197 -17.58 -0.53 -4.80
CA GLN A 197 -16.58 -0.96 -5.78
C GLN A 197 -15.18 -1.04 -5.15
N SER A 198 -14.76 -0.03 -4.40
CA SER A 198 -13.47 -0.01 -3.71
C SER A 198 -13.35 -1.11 -2.65
N ILE A 199 -14.41 -1.35 -1.86
CA ILE A 199 -14.49 -2.46 -0.88
C ILE A 199 -14.43 -3.80 -1.61
N GLY A 200 -15.21 -3.96 -2.68
CA GLY A 200 -15.30 -5.20 -3.43
C GLY A 200 -13.97 -5.59 -4.07
N SER A 201 -13.29 -4.64 -4.71
CA SER A 201 -11.95 -4.84 -5.27
C SER A 201 -10.91 -5.17 -4.20
N ALA A 202 -10.96 -4.49 -3.05
CA ALA A 202 -10.06 -4.77 -1.93
C ALA A 202 -10.28 -6.19 -1.39
N PHE A 203 -11.53 -6.60 -1.18
CA PHE A 203 -11.85 -7.93 -0.70
C PHE A 203 -11.47 -9.03 -1.71
N TRP A 204 -11.63 -8.77 -3.01
CA TRP A 204 -11.15 -9.66 -4.06
C TRP A 204 -9.62 -9.82 -4.00
N GLU A 205 -8.87 -8.72 -3.90
CA GLU A 205 -7.41 -8.77 -3.77
C GLU A 205 -6.96 -9.49 -2.50
N LEU A 206 -7.66 -9.27 -1.39
CA LEU A 206 -7.46 -9.98 -0.13
C LEU A 206 -7.60 -11.50 -0.33
N ASP A 207 -8.69 -11.98 -0.94
CA ASP A 207 -8.91 -13.40 -1.24
C ASP A 207 -7.81 -13.99 -2.12
N LYS A 208 -7.48 -13.32 -3.25
CA LYS A 208 -6.48 -13.84 -4.20
C LYS A 208 -5.09 -13.84 -3.61
N SER A 209 -4.69 -12.80 -2.87
CA SER A 209 -3.38 -12.76 -2.22
C SER A 209 -3.28 -13.74 -1.06
N LEU A 210 -4.33 -13.93 -0.25
CA LEU A 210 -4.35 -14.98 0.78
C LEU A 210 -4.27 -16.38 0.18
N THR A 211 -4.96 -16.63 -0.93
CA THR A 211 -4.88 -17.91 -1.64
C THR A 211 -3.45 -18.18 -2.12
N ALA A 212 -2.78 -17.17 -2.69
CA ALA A 212 -1.38 -17.25 -3.11
C ALA A 212 -0.40 -17.46 -1.93
N LEU A 213 -0.79 -16.99 -0.73
CA LEU A 213 -0.02 -17.14 0.50
C LEU A 213 -0.43 -18.37 1.33
N SER A 214 -1.42 -19.15 0.92
CA SER A 214 -2.05 -20.20 1.76
C SER A 214 -1.10 -21.30 2.26
N ALA A 215 0.02 -21.53 1.59
CA ALA A 215 1.09 -22.42 2.05
C ALA A 215 1.83 -21.91 3.29
N ASN A 216 1.66 -20.63 3.65
CA ASN A 216 2.26 -20.00 4.81
C ASN A 216 1.29 -20.07 6.01
N LEU A 217 1.72 -20.73 7.09
CA LEU A 217 0.92 -20.97 8.29
C LEU A 217 0.33 -19.68 8.88
N TYR A 218 1.04 -18.56 8.81
CA TYR A 218 0.59 -17.28 9.36
C TYR A 218 -0.71 -16.76 8.72
N TYR A 219 -0.94 -17.07 7.43
CA TYR A 219 -2.11 -16.58 6.70
C TYR A 219 -3.27 -17.58 6.65
N SER A 220 -3.05 -18.82 7.10
CA SER A 220 -4.03 -19.90 6.97
C SER A 220 -5.36 -19.61 7.69
N THR A 221 -5.31 -19.02 8.89
CA THR A 221 -6.51 -18.65 9.65
C THR A 221 -7.31 -17.57 8.96
N LEU A 222 -6.65 -16.49 8.51
CA LEU A 222 -7.29 -15.39 7.81
C LEU A 222 -7.86 -15.84 6.46
N ALA A 223 -7.12 -16.67 5.71
CA ALA A 223 -7.60 -17.30 4.48
C ALA A 223 -8.86 -18.16 4.72
N GLY A 224 -8.92 -18.89 5.83
CA GLY A 224 -10.10 -19.65 6.22
C GLY A 224 -11.33 -18.77 6.48
N VAL A 225 -11.15 -17.62 7.16
CA VAL A 225 -12.23 -16.65 7.40
C VAL A 225 -12.72 -16.04 6.09
N VAL A 226 -11.80 -15.57 5.24
CA VAL A 226 -12.15 -14.98 3.93
C VAL A 226 -12.84 -16.00 3.04
N GLY A 227 -12.34 -17.25 2.97
CA GLY A 227 -12.97 -18.33 2.20
C GLY A 227 -14.38 -18.69 2.70
N ALA A 228 -14.62 -18.63 4.01
CA ALA A 228 -15.96 -18.83 4.57
C ALA A 228 -16.92 -17.70 4.19
N LEU A 229 -16.46 -16.45 4.21
CA LEU A 229 -17.24 -15.29 3.73
C LEU A 229 -17.55 -15.40 2.23
N CYS A 230 -16.59 -15.79 1.40
CA CYS A 230 -16.79 -16.06 -0.02
C CYS A 230 -17.86 -17.14 -0.25
N THR A 231 -17.80 -18.23 0.51
CA THR A 231 -18.79 -19.31 0.43
C THR A 231 -20.19 -18.83 0.83
N ALA A 232 -20.30 -18.03 1.88
CA ALA A 232 -21.58 -17.48 2.34
C ALA A 232 -22.19 -16.51 1.31
N LEU A 233 -21.37 -15.63 0.74
CA LEU A 233 -21.75 -14.70 -0.32
C LEU A 233 -22.24 -15.42 -1.58
N ASN A 234 -21.51 -16.43 -2.04
CA ASN A 234 -21.93 -17.25 -3.19
C ASN A 234 -23.25 -17.99 -2.89
N GLY A 235 -23.43 -18.50 -1.67
CA GLY A 235 -24.67 -19.17 -1.24
C GLY A 235 -25.93 -18.28 -1.31
N ILE A 236 -25.78 -16.96 -1.31
CA ILE A 236 -26.87 -15.99 -1.50
C ILE A 236 -26.85 -15.31 -2.87
N GLY A 237 -26.05 -15.81 -3.81
CA GLY A 237 -25.96 -15.31 -5.18
C GLY A 237 -25.15 -14.02 -5.35
N LYS A 238 -24.36 -13.60 -4.36
CA LYS A 238 -23.56 -12.37 -4.36
C LYS A 238 -22.07 -12.64 -4.50
N ASP A 239 -21.70 -13.31 -5.58
CA ASP A 239 -20.36 -13.91 -5.74
C ASP A 239 -19.25 -12.88 -6.04
N LEU A 240 -18.85 -12.14 -5.01
CA LEU A 240 -17.78 -11.16 -5.08
C LEU A 240 -16.40 -11.79 -5.31
N CYS A 241 -16.16 -13.00 -4.77
CA CYS A 241 -14.83 -13.62 -4.79
C CYS A 241 -14.47 -14.25 -6.15
N ASN A 242 -15.47 -14.55 -6.97
CA ASN A 242 -15.28 -15.03 -8.33
C ASN A 242 -15.54 -13.96 -9.39
N ALA A 243 -15.67 -12.68 -8.99
CA ALA A 243 -15.74 -11.56 -9.91
C ALA A 243 -14.57 -11.61 -10.92
N THR A 244 -14.91 -11.45 -12.19
CA THR A 244 -13.93 -11.51 -13.30
C THR A 244 -13.30 -10.15 -13.59
N ASP A 245 -13.99 -9.06 -13.24
CA ASP A 245 -13.54 -7.69 -13.39
C ASP A 245 -13.71 -6.92 -12.08
N GLN A 246 -12.63 -6.80 -11.33
CA GLN A 246 -12.60 -6.05 -10.07
C GLN A 246 -12.66 -4.53 -10.24
N THR A 247 -12.65 -4.01 -11.48
CA THR A 247 -12.80 -2.57 -11.75
C THR A 247 -14.24 -2.19 -12.10
N ASN A 248 -15.08 -3.19 -12.42
CA ASN A 248 -16.46 -2.99 -12.82
C ASN A 248 -17.33 -4.13 -12.29
N LEU A 249 -17.61 -4.08 -10.99
CA LEU A 249 -18.48 -5.04 -10.33
C LEU A 249 -19.94 -4.79 -10.75
N SER A 250 -20.65 -5.88 -11.00
CA SER A 250 -22.10 -5.86 -11.23
C SER A 250 -22.85 -5.38 -9.98
N PRO A 251 -24.11 -4.91 -10.13
CA PRO A 251 -24.91 -4.48 -8.98
C PRO A 251 -24.98 -5.54 -7.87
N VAL A 252 -25.12 -6.82 -8.23
CA VAL A 252 -25.19 -7.93 -7.28
C VAL A 252 -23.87 -8.13 -6.51
N GLU A 253 -22.73 -7.90 -7.15
CA GLU A 253 -21.42 -7.94 -6.50
C GLU A 253 -21.21 -6.72 -5.59
N LEU A 254 -21.71 -5.53 -5.97
CA LEU A 254 -21.72 -4.34 -5.12
C LEU A 254 -22.58 -4.55 -3.86
N ASP A 255 -23.74 -5.19 -3.99
CA ASP A 255 -24.58 -5.57 -2.86
C ASP A 255 -23.87 -6.60 -1.97
N GLY A 256 -23.06 -7.49 -2.57
CA GLY A 256 -22.15 -8.39 -1.85
C GLY A 256 -21.10 -7.63 -1.03
N ALA A 257 -20.48 -6.60 -1.60
CA ALA A 257 -19.51 -5.76 -0.90
C ALA A 257 -20.15 -5.03 0.29
N ARG A 258 -21.35 -4.44 0.12
CA ARG A 258 -22.10 -3.82 1.21
C ARG A 258 -22.52 -4.82 2.28
N SER A 259 -22.93 -6.01 1.87
CA SER A 259 -23.26 -7.14 2.74
C SER A 259 -22.12 -7.55 3.67
N LEU A 260 -20.87 -7.51 3.20
CA LEU A 260 -19.70 -7.77 4.05
C LEU A 260 -19.56 -6.76 5.18
N ILE A 261 -19.86 -5.48 4.91
CA ILE A 261 -19.80 -4.43 5.91
C ILE A 261 -21.01 -4.49 6.86
N LYS A 262 -22.18 -4.88 6.35
CA LYS A 262 -23.40 -5.05 7.15
C LYS A 262 -23.36 -6.22 8.12
N GLU A 263 -22.55 -7.24 7.87
CA GLU A 263 -22.67 -8.47 8.64
C GLU A 263 -22.30 -8.27 10.12
N GLY A 264 -23.00 -9.00 10.97
CA GLY A 264 -23.01 -8.78 12.40
C GLY A 264 -22.11 -9.73 13.18
N ALA A 265 -21.51 -10.74 12.54
CA ALA A 265 -20.99 -11.92 13.23
C ALA A 265 -19.45 -11.98 13.26
N VAL A 266 -18.78 -11.60 12.16
CA VAL A 266 -17.34 -11.87 11.99
C VAL A 266 -16.53 -10.60 11.80
N VAL A 267 -16.75 -9.86 10.71
CA VAL A 267 -15.91 -8.73 10.27
C VAL A 267 -16.65 -7.40 10.20
N GLY A 268 -17.96 -7.40 9.94
CA GLY A 268 -18.73 -6.19 9.63
C GLY A 268 -18.90 -5.19 10.78
N VAL A 269 -19.56 -4.06 10.50
CA VAL A 269 -19.69 -2.93 11.43
C VAL A 269 -21.11 -2.70 11.95
N ASP A 270 -22.10 -3.49 11.50
CA ASP A 270 -23.50 -3.16 11.80
C ASP A 270 -23.83 -3.15 13.30
N GLN A 271 -24.57 -2.10 13.66
CA GLN A 271 -25.14 -1.82 14.96
C GLN A 271 -26.69 -1.82 14.95
N THR A 272 -27.34 -1.84 13.77
CA THR A 272 -28.74 -1.41 13.61
C THR A 272 -29.76 -2.51 13.35
N GLY A 273 -29.37 -3.78 13.31
CA GLY A 273 -30.38 -4.84 13.26
C GLY A 273 -29.85 -6.25 13.11
N CYS A 274 -28.57 -6.43 12.78
CA CYS A 274 -28.06 -7.75 12.48
C CYS A 274 -27.61 -8.59 13.67
N SER A 275 -27.52 -8.06 14.90
CA SER A 275 -27.42 -8.83 16.17
C SER A 275 -26.57 -10.13 16.13
N GLY A 276 -25.37 -10.12 15.53
CA GLY A 276 -24.55 -11.34 15.44
C GLY A 276 -24.86 -12.26 14.26
N GLY A 277 -25.70 -11.83 13.31
CA GLY A 277 -26.08 -12.54 12.11
C GLY A 277 -25.00 -12.48 11.04
N THR A 278 -24.86 -13.56 10.29
CA THR A 278 -23.83 -13.69 9.24
C THR A 278 -24.28 -13.03 7.94
N VAL A 279 -23.37 -12.87 6.98
CA VAL A 279 -23.69 -12.39 5.62
C VAL A 279 -24.88 -13.15 5.00
N ALA A 280 -25.11 -14.42 5.31
CA ALA A 280 -26.24 -15.17 4.77
C ALA A 280 -27.60 -14.61 5.22
N THR A 281 -27.70 -14.15 6.46
CA THR A 281 -28.95 -13.63 7.06
C THR A 281 -29.02 -12.10 7.05
N CYS A 282 -27.88 -11.45 6.87
CA CYS A 282 -27.67 -10.02 7.04
C CYS A 282 -27.05 -9.40 5.80
N ASN A 283 -27.86 -9.29 4.75
CA ASN A 283 -27.40 -8.88 3.44
C ASN A 283 -28.20 -7.71 2.86
N CYS A 284 -27.58 -6.98 1.94
CA CYS A 284 -28.20 -5.83 1.27
C CYS A 284 -29.06 -6.28 0.10
N PRO A 285 -30.33 -5.86 -0.01
CA PRO A 285 -31.23 -6.35 -1.04
C PRO A 285 -30.72 -6.09 -2.46
#